data_AF-A0A5N5CZ57-F1
#
_entry.id   AF-A0A5N5CZ57-F1
#
_cell.length_a   1.000
_cell.length_b   1.000
_cell.length_c   1.000
_cell.angle_alpha   90.00
_cell.angle_beta   90.00
_cell.angle_gamma   90.00
#
_symmetry.space_group_name_H-M   'P 1'
#
loop_
_entity.id
_entity.type
_entity.pdbx_description
1 polymer ?
#
loop_
_entity_poly.entity_id
_entity_poly.type
_entity_poly.pdbx_seq_one_letter_code
_entity_poly.pdbx_strand_id
1 'polypeptide(L)'
;MLQQAVLSYIAAGWPREDIIIVDNSGTMDANPEGLLSRDNPFFLDYQLFRSHYGVSILQTPTLFSFAQLMNFYLRLSIAQQWPFFFWSHMDVVVLSNEIRAPYKSLYQEILESLSTDTPSLSDPVNSTWAVKFFAYDFLTLINVSAWRTIGQWDTFIPYYTTDCDAYSRVVMNGFSKEKVELGGRIYDVASTMHDPEAALFPATDQINSEQAGSQRYQELVTELDRMEREKRNRPANEGGRNTWQDDKGAGRGEPWTYDPPAFQHAWLKTSDNGREMYKDKWGTSLCNLEKDDVQLSGMWSIEHTE
;
A
#
# COMPACT_ATOMS: atom_id res chain seq x y z
N MET A 1 -12.04 -6.05 -1.12
CA MET A 1 -11.10 -5.05 -0.58
C MET A 1 -10.58 -4.11 -1.65
N LEU A 2 -9.89 -4.61 -2.69
CA LEU A 2 -9.30 -3.74 -3.71
C LEU A 2 -10.31 -2.81 -4.42
N GLN A 3 -11.52 -3.30 -4.71
CA GLN A 3 -12.57 -2.50 -5.36
C GLN A 3 -12.89 -1.21 -4.59
N GLN A 4 -13.17 -1.29 -3.29
CA GLN A 4 -13.46 -0.11 -2.48
C GLN A 4 -12.24 0.81 -2.33
N ALA A 5 -11.03 0.26 -2.27
CA ALA A 5 -9.82 1.08 -2.20
C ALA A 5 -9.68 1.95 -3.46
N VAL A 6 -9.76 1.34 -4.64
CA VAL A 6 -9.70 2.05 -5.94
C VAL A 6 -10.82 3.08 -6.06
N LEU A 7 -12.06 2.69 -5.77
CA LEU A 7 -13.20 3.62 -5.84
C LEU A 7 -13.05 4.78 -4.86
N SER A 8 -12.49 4.54 -3.68
CA SER A 8 -12.30 5.60 -2.68
C SER A 8 -11.23 6.61 -3.08
N TYR A 9 -10.15 6.19 -3.75
CA TYR A 9 -9.19 7.12 -4.35
C TYR A 9 -9.82 7.96 -5.47
N ILE A 10 -10.63 7.33 -6.33
CA ILE A 10 -11.37 8.04 -7.39
C ILE A 10 -12.34 9.07 -6.76
N ALA A 11 -13.11 8.66 -5.74
CA ALA A 11 -14.03 9.55 -5.02
C ALA A 11 -13.29 10.68 -4.28
N ALA A 12 -12.07 10.43 -3.81
CA ALA A 12 -11.20 11.43 -3.18
C ALA A 12 -10.46 12.33 -4.19
N GLY A 13 -10.80 12.23 -5.48
CA GLY A 13 -10.37 13.13 -6.55
C GLY A 13 -9.07 12.73 -7.24
N TRP A 14 -8.56 11.51 -7.02
CA TRP A 14 -7.38 11.01 -7.72
C TRP A 14 -7.71 10.74 -9.20
N PRO A 15 -6.89 11.19 -10.17
CA PRO A 15 -7.09 10.88 -11.57
C PRO A 15 -7.02 9.36 -11.83
N ARG A 16 -7.94 8.82 -12.63
CA ARG A 16 -8.00 7.37 -12.90
C ARG A 16 -6.76 6.88 -13.63
N GLU A 17 -6.25 7.72 -14.53
CA GLU A 17 -5.03 7.52 -15.31
C GLU A 17 -3.77 7.39 -14.44
N ASP A 18 -3.78 7.97 -13.23
CA ASP A 18 -2.67 7.92 -12.28
C ASP A 18 -2.79 6.73 -11.31
N ILE A 19 -3.90 5.99 -11.34
CA ILE A 19 -4.10 4.80 -10.51
C ILE A 19 -3.67 3.56 -11.31
N ILE A 20 -2.64 2.88 -10.79
CA ILE A 20 -2.15 1.61 -11.31
C ILE A 20 -2.35 0.54 -10.24
N ILE A 21 -3.17 -0.46 -10.53
CA ILE A 21 -3.25 -1.68 -9.75
C ILE A 21 -2.06 -2.54 -10.13
N VAL A 22 -1.25 -2.94 -9.16
CA VAL A 22 -0.18 -3.91 -9.41
C VAL A 22 -0.70 -5.31 -9.08
N ASP A 23 -0.91 -6.12 -10.12
CA ASP A 23 -1.32 -7.52 -9.98
C ASP A 23 -0.10 -8.37 -9.59
N ASN A 24 0.03 -8.61 -8.29
CA ASN A 24 1.02 -9.48 -7.67
C ASN A 24 0.40 -10.79 -7.18
N SER A 25 -0.66 -11.26 -7.85
CA SER A 25 -1.33 -12.53 -7.49
C SER A 25 -0.44 -13.76 -7.72
N GLY A 26 0.56 -13.66 -8.60
CA GLY A 26 1.38 -14.79 -9.03
C GLY A 26 0.67 -15.75 -9.99
N THR A 27 -0.50 -15.39 -10.51
CA THR A 27 -1.34 -16.28 -11.32
C THR A 27 -0.99 -16.29 -12.82
N MET A 28 0.19 -15.79 -13.17
CA MET A 28 0.67 -15.70 -14.56
C MET A 28 -0.40 -15.10 -15.47
N ASP A 29 -0.83 -15.79 -16.53
CA ASP A 29 -1.83 -15.32 -17.47
C ASP A 29 -3.29 -15.61 -17.05
N ALA A 30 -3.54 -16.23 -15.89
CA ALA A 30 -4.89 -16.70 -15.55
C ALA A 30 -5.90 -15.56 -15.32
N ASN A 31 -5.51 -14.48 -14.64
CA ASN A 31 -6.38 -13.30 -14.48
C ASN A 31 -6.69 -12.59 -15.81
N PRO A 32 -5.69 -12.21 -16.63
CA PRO A 32 -5.97 -11.52 -17.90
C PRO A 32 -6.77 -12.37 -18.89
N GLU A 33 -6.63 -13.71 -18.86
CA GLU A 33 -7.40 -14.65 -19.70
C GLU A 33 -8.75 -15.07 -19.07
N GLY A 34 -9.09 -14.58 -17.87
CA GLY A 34 -10.38 -14.87 -17.21
C GLY A 34 -10.54 -16.33 -16.81
N LEU A 35 -9.45 -17.02 -16.46
CA LEU A 35 -9.43 -18.45 -16.15
C LEU A 35 -9.77 -18.77 -14.69
N LEU A 36 -9.80 -17.76 -13.82
CA LEU A 36 -10.06 -17.93 -12.38
C LEU A 36 -11.52 -17.67 -12.04
N SER A 37 -12.07 -18.45 -11.12
CA SER A 37 -13.42 -18.20 -10.60
C SER A 37 -13.44 -16.96 -9.70
N ARG A 38 -14.59 -16.29 -9.59
CA ARG A 38 -14.76 -15.08 -8.76
C ARG A 38 -14.52 -15.32 -7.27
N ASP A 39 -14.70 -16.55 -6.82
CA ASP A 39 -14.45 -16.94 -5.43
C ASP A 39 -12.99 -17.30 -5.15
N ASN A 40 -12.15 -17.41 -6.19
CA ASN A 40 -10.72 -17.65 -6.03
C ASN A 40 -10.05 -16.45 -5.34
N PRO A 41 -9.29 -16.64 -4.25
CA PRO A 41 -8.66 -15.54 -3.52
C PRO A 41 -7.60 -14.76 -4.32
N PHE A 42 -7.09 -15.33 -5.42
CA PHE A 42 -6.14 -14.70 -6.34
C PHE A 42 -6.80 -14.05 -7.57
N PHE A 43 -8.14 -14.10 -7.64
CA PHE A 43 -8.90 -13.48 -8.74
C PHE A 43 -8.80 -11.96 -8.72
N LEU A 44 -8.55 -11.39 -9.91
CA LEU A 44 -8.63 -9.96 -10.16
C LEU A 44 -9.52 -9.72 -11.39
N ASP A 45 -10.57 -8.92 -11.24
CA ASP A 45 -11.49 -8.60 -12.34
C ASP A 45 -10.89 -7.52 -13.27
N TYR A 46 -10.11 -7.96 -14.26
CA TYR A 46 -9.45 -7.05 -15.21
C TYR A 46 -10.46 -6.19 -15.98
N GLN A 47 -11.63 -6.74 -16.33
CA GLN A 47 -12.65 -6.01 -17.08
C GLN A 47 -13.28 -4.90 -16.24
N LEU A 48 -13.61 -5.19 -14.97
CA LEU A 48 -14.15 -4.21 -14.04
C LEU A 48 -13.18 -3.03 -13.88
N PHE A 49 -11.93 -3.31 -13.52
CA PHE A 49 -10.97 -2.25 -13.22
C PHE A 49 -10.56 -1.44 -14.47
N ARG A 50 -10.26 -2.09 -15.59
CA ARG A 50 -9.82 -1.37 -16.80
C ARG A 50 -10.98 -0.71 -17.54
N SER A 51 -12.08 -1.43 -17.76
CA SER A 51 -13.15 -0.95 -18.64
C SER A 51 -14.18 -0.13 -17.88
N HIS A 52 -14.54 -0.52 -16.66
CA HIS A 52 -15.57 0.18 -15.89
C HIS A 52 -14.99 1.32 -15.06
N TYR A 53 -13.90 1.08 -14.33
CA TYR A 53 -13.28 2.12 -13.50
C TYR A 53 -12.22 2.94 -14.21
N GLY A 54 -11.75 2.51 -15.39
CA GLY A 54 -10.80 3.26 -16.20
C GLY A 54 -9.39 3.34 -15.60
N VAL A 55 -9.03 2.41 -14.70
CA VAL A 55 -7.69 2.37 -14.08
C VAL A 55 -6.78 1.37 -14.78
N SER A 56 -5.48 1.57 -14.66
CA SER A 56 -4.49 0.66 -15.26
C SER A 56 -4.23 -0.55 -14.37
N ILE A 57 -3.90 -1.69 -14.98
CA ILE A 57 -3.37 -2.86 -14.27
C ILE A 57 -2.00 -3.19 -14.83
N LEU A 58 -1.00 -3.25 -13.97
CA LEU A 58 0.35 -3.72 -14.27
C LEU A 58 0.58 -5.04 -13.56
N GLN A 59 0.83 -6.09 -14.33
CA GLN A 59 1.10 -7.40 -13.76
C GLN A 59 2.59 -7.60 -13.46
N THR A 60 2.88 -8.22 -12.33
CA THR A 60 4.22 -8.68 -11.99
C THR A 60 4.59 -9.93 -12.79
N PRO A 61 5.87 -10.14 -13.18
CA PRO A 61 6.28 -11.35 -13.91
C PRO A 61 6.06 -12.66 -13.15
N THR A 62 6.13 -12.61 -11.81
CA THR A 62 5.89 -13.71 -10.88
C THR A 62 5.36 -13.15 -9.57
N LEU A 63 4.97 -14.01 -8.63
CA LEU A 63 4.73 -13.59 -7.25
C LEU A 63 6.01 -12.98 -6.64
N PHE A 64 5.91 -11.72 -6.18
CA PHE A 64 6.94 -11.03 -5.43
C PHE A 64 6.61 -10.94 -3.94
N SER A 65 7.65 -11.01 -3.10
CA SER A 65 7.56 -10.55 -1.71
C SER A 65 7.38 -9.03 -1.62
N PHE A 66 7.06 -8.51 -0.44
CA PHE A 66 6.88 -7.06 -0.27
C PHE A 66 8.16 -6.29 -0.63
N ALA A 67 9.33 -6.75 -0.16
CA ALA A 67 10.62 -6.14 -0.50
C ALA A 67 10.89 -6.15 -2.02
N GLN A 68 10.58 -7.26 -2.69
CA GLN A 68 10.71 -7.38 -4.15
C GLN A 68 9.74 -6.46 -4.89
N LEU A 69 8.51 -6.31 -4.38
CA LEU A 69 7.49 -5.44 -4.94
C LEU A 69 7.87 -3.96 -4.83
N MET A 70 8.44 -3.53 -3.69
CA MET A 70 8.98 -2.19 -3.53
C MET A 70 10.14 -1.91 -4.50
N ASN A 71 11.03 -2.90 -4.70
CA ASN A 71 12.08 -2.80 -5.71
C ASN A 71 11.53 -2.75 -7.15
N PHE A 72 10.44 -3.48 -7.43
CA PHE A 72 9.75 -3.40 -8.71
C PHE A 72 9.20 -1.99 -8.96
N TYR A 73 8.57 -1.34 -7.97
CA TYR A 73 8.08 0.04 -8.08
C TYR A 73 9.21 1.04 -8.32
N LEU A 74 10.32 0.92 -7.58
CA LEU A 74 11.51 1.75 -7.79
C LEU A 74 12.09 1.55 -9.19
N ARG A 75 12.28 0.30 -9.62
CA ARG A 75 12.83 -0.04 -10.95
C ARG A 75 11.94 0.45 -12.08
N LEU A 76 10.63 0.36 -11.93
CA LEU A 76 9.66 0.88 -12.89
C LEU A 76 9.76 2.40 -12.97
N SER A 77 9.71 3.09 -11.84
CA SER A 77 9.79 4.55 -11.76
C SER A 77 11.09 5.09 -12.36
N ILE A 78 12.22 4.40 -12.10
CA ILE A 78 13.51 4.69 -12.74
C ILE A 78 13.43 4.57 -14.26
N ALA A 79 12.79 3.51 -14.79
CA ALA A 79 12.65 3.30 -16.23
C ALA A 79 11.76 4.35 -16.90
N GLN A 80 10.67 4.73 -16.21
CA GLN A 80 9.71 5.73 -16.70
C GLN A 80 10.13 7.17 -16.41
N GLN A 81 11.28 7.36 -15.75
CA GLN A 81 11.77 8.67 -15.32
C GLN A 81 10.77 9.40 -14.41
N TRP A 82 9.98 8.66 -13.64
CA TRP A 82 9.11 9.24 -12.62
C TRP A 82 9.95 9.63 -11.40
N PRO A 83 10.02 10.92 -11.03
CA PRO A 83 10.81 11.37 -9.89
C PRO A 83 10.21 10.90 -8.56
N PHE A 84 8.89 10.67 -8.55
CA PHE A 84 8.13 10.26 -7.39
C PHE A 84 7.12 9.17 -7.80
N PHE A 85 6.78 8.30 -6.85
CA PHE A 85 5.60 7.45 -6.96
C PHE A 85 4.92 7.32 -5.60
N PHE A 86 3.60 7.18 -5.64
CA PHE A 86 2.83 6.76 -4.48
C PHE A 86 2.68 5.25 -4.48
N TRP A 87 2.72 4.65 -3.31
CA TRP A 87 2.21 3.30 -3.11
C TRP A 87 1.16 3.32 -1.98
N SER A 88 0.16 2.45 -2.12
CA SER A 88 -0.95 2.33 -1.19
C SER A 88 -1.24 0.86 -0.92
N HIS A 89 -1.70 0.60 0.29
CA HIS A 89 -2.32 -0.67 0.65
C HIS A 89 -3.63 -0.89 -0.14
N MET A 90 -4.00 -2.16 -0.37
CA MET A 90 -5.25 -2.54 -1.05
C MET A 90 -6.46 -2.68 -0.11
N ASP A 91 -6.21 -2.64 1.20
CA ASP A 91 -7.17 -2.81 2.27
C ASP A 91 -7.45 -1.48 3.02
N VAL A 92 -7.42 -0.38 2.27
CA VAL A 92 -7.73 0.96 2.76
C VAL A 92 -9.01 1.53 2.16
N VAL A 93 -9.61 2.51 2.83
CA VAL A 93 -10.65 3.37 2.25
C VAL A 93 -10.27 4.83 2.52
N VAL A 94 -10.30 5.63 1.46
CA VAL A 94 -9.83 7.01 1.45
C VAL A 94 -11.01 7.96 1.36
N LEU A 95 -11.10 8.93 2.28
CA LEU A 95 -12.15 9.94 2.29
C LEU A 95 -11.58 11.36 2.36
N SER A 96 -12.12 12.23 1.52
CA SER A 96 -11.97 13.68 1.66
C SER A 96 -12.77 14.18 2.86
N ASN A 97 -12.34 15.26 3.50
CA ASN A 97 -13.09 15.86 4.59
C ASN A 97 -14.19 16.77 4.05
N GLU A 98 -15.38 16.21 3.81
CA GLU A 98 -16.47 16.97 3.19
C GLU A 98 -17.06 18.07 4.07
N ILE A 99 -16.84 18.05 5.40
CA ILE A 99 -17.32 19.10 6.31
C ILE A 99 -16.35 20.28 6.42
N ARG A 100 -15.16 20.19 5.81
CA ARG A 100 -14.18 21.28 5.77
C ARG A 100 -14.65 22.38 4.81
N ALA A 101 -14.54 23.64 5.24
CA ALA A 101 -14.80 24.82 4.40
C ALA A 101 -13.52 25.66 4.21
N PRO A 102 -13.12 26.00 2.96
CA PRO A 102 -13.68 25.48 1.71
C PRO A 102 -13.41 23.97 1.55
N TYR A 103 -14.30 23.28 0.83
CA TYR A 103 -14.11 21.87 0.50
C TYR A 103 -12.83 21.70 -0.33
N LYS A 104 -12.06 20.66 0.00
CA LYS A 104 -10.93 20.19 -0.77
C LYS A 104 -10.98 18.67 -0.82
N SER A 105 -10.75 18.12 -2.00
CA SER A 105 -10.56 16.67 -2.11
C SER A 105 -9.24 16.28 -1.44
N LEU A 106 -9.11 15.03 -0.98
CA LEU A 106 -7.85 14.55 -0.40
C LEU A 106 -6.69 14.71 -1.40
N TYR A 107 -6.94 14.41 -2.68
CA TYR A 107 -5.96 14.60 -3.74
C TYR A 107 -5.46 16.05 -3.82
N GLN A 108 -6.37 17.04 -3.74
CA GLN A 108 -5.99 18.45 -3.72
C GLN A 108 -5.17 18.81 -2.47
N GLU A 109 -5.56 18.32 -1.28
CA GLU A 109 -4.79 18.56 -0.06
C GLU A 109 -3.36 17.97 -0.16
N ILE A 110 -3.22 16.79 -0.76
CA ILE A 110 -1.91 16.18 -1.02
C ILE A 110 -1.09 17.07 -1.96
N LEU A 111 -1.63 17.47 -3.11
CA LEU A 111 -0.90 18.33 -4.05
C LEU A 111 -0.47 19.66 -3.41
N GLU A 112 -1.33 20.27 -2.59
CA GLU A 112 -0.99 21.48 -1.86
C GLU A 112 0.14 21.25 -0.86
N SER A 113 0.10 20.13 -0.10
CA SER A 113 1.16 19.77 0.85
C SER A 113 2.52 19.54 0.17
N LEU A 114 2.51 19.08 -1.08
CA LEU A 114 3.71 18.91 -1.88
C LEU A 114 4.17 20.23 -2.50
N SER A 115 3.23 21.11 -2.87
CA SER A 115 3.56 22.45 -3.40
C SER A 115 4.28 23.33 -2.37
N THR A 116 4.01 23.18 -1.08
CA THR A 116 4.79 23.88 -0.05
C THR A 116 6.26 23.44 0.00
N ASP A 117 6.57 22.26 -0.56
CA ASP A 117 7.92 21.73 -0.77
C ASP A 117 8.44 21.95 -2.20
N THR A 118 7.96 23.00 -2.89
CA THR A 118 8.33 23.32 -4.29
C THR A 118 9.84 23.15 -4.58
N PRO A 119 10.79 23.64 -3.74
CA PRO A 119 12.21 23.45 -4.02
C PRO A 119 12.58 21.97 -4.22
N SER A 120 12.11 21.09 -3.34
CA SER A 120 12.39 19.65 -3.36
C SER A 120 11.67 18.91 -4.48
N LEU A 121 10.50 19.39 -4.94
CA LEU A 121 9.83 18.83 -6.12
C LEU A 121 10.50 19.25 -7.43
N SER A 122 10.96 20.50 -7.51
CA SER A 122 11.65 21.05 -8.68
C SER A 122 13.09 20.56 -8.82
N ASP A 123 13.68 20.11 -7.71
CA ASP A 123 15.01 19.52 -7.64
C ASP A 123 15.01 18.25 -6.76
N PRO A 124 14.50 17.12 -7.29
CA PRO A 124 14.45 15.86 -6.56
C PRO A 124 15.84 15.35 -6.14
N VAL A 125 16.90 15.77 -6.86
CA VAL A 125 18.29 15.34 -6.62
C VAL A 125 18.84 15.92 -5.33
N ASN A 126 18.51 17.17 -5.02
CA ASN A 126 18.94 17.84 -3.81
C ASN A 126 17.88 17.83 -2.69
N SER A 127 16.81 17.05 -2.84
CA SER A 127 15.80 16.89 -1.81
C SER A 127 16.36 16.19 -0.56
N THR A 128 15.98 16.68 0.60
CA THR A 128 16.40 16.14 1.91
C THR A 128 15.52 15.00 2.41
N TRP A 129 14.40 14.71 1.73
CA TRP A 129 13.45 13.68 2.14
C TRP A 129 13.44 12.49 1.17
N ALA A 130 13.27 11.29 1.72
CA ALA A 130 13.14 10.06 0.93
C ALA A 130 11.71 9.51 0.91
N VAL A 131 10.95 9.76 1.98
CA VAL A 131 9.61 9.20 2.19
C VAL A 131 8.69 10.22 2.84
N LYS A 132 7.46 10.35 2.35
CA LYS A 132 6.36 11.06 3.02
C LYS A 132 5.20 10.12 3.30
N PHE A 133 4.76 10.07 4.56
CA PHE A 133 3.67 9.24 5.06
C PHE A 133 2.43 10.10 5.28
N PHE A 134 1.31 9.76 4.63
CA PHE A 134 0.05 10.52 4.76
C PHE A 134 -0.91 9.91 5.79
N ALA A 135 -0.77 8.60 6.07
CA ALA A 135 -1.43 7.92 7.17
C ALA A 135 -0.67 6.62 7.46
N TYR A 136 0.34 6.69 8.33
CA TYR A 136 1.30 5.59 8.49
C TYR A 136 1.85 5.14 7.12
N ASP A 137 2.08 3.86 6.88
CA ASP A 137 2.49 3.33 5.57
C ASP A 137 1.32 3.09 4.59
N PHE A 138 0.07 3.40 4.97
CA PHE A 138 -1.13 3.11 4.17
C PHE A 138 -1.15 3.84 2.83
N LEU A 139 -0.65 5.08 2.80
CA LEU A 139 -0.37 5.86 1.61
C LEU A 139 0.96 6.58 1.81
N THR A 140 1.90 6.28 0.92
CA THR A 140 3.28 6.72 1.05
C THR A 140 3.80 7.25 -0.28
N LEU A 141 4.42 8.43 -0.25
CA LEU A 141 5.15 8.99 -1.39
C LEU A 141 6.63 8.69 -1.27
N ILE A 142 7.23 8.22 -2.35
CA ILE A 142 8.63 7.83 -2.44
C ILE A 142 9.39 8.78 -3.36
N ASN A 143 10.52 9.32 -2.90
CA ASN A 143 11.46 10.09 -3.72
C ASN A 143 12.51 9.18 -4.37
N VAL A 144 12.35 8.92 -5.66
CA VAL A 144 13.19 7.98 -6.41
C VAL A 144 14.66 8.40 -6.41
N SER A 145 14.95 9.71 -6.40
CA SER A 145 16.33 10.19 -6.39
C SER A 145 17.04 9.88 -5.06
N ALA A 146 16.38 10.12 -3.92
CA ALA A 146 16.93 9.73 -2.61
C ALA A 146 17.20 8.23 -2.54
N TRP A 147 16.28 7.41 -3.07
CA TRP A 147 16.41 5.95 -3.08
C TRP A 147 17.54 5.42 -3.99
N ARG A 148 18.03 6.21 -4.96
CA ARG A 148 19.26 5.87 -5.70
C ARG A 148 20.50 5.92 -4.81
N THR A 149 20.49 6.76 -3.77
CA THR A 149 21.58 6.85 -2.78
C THR A 149 21.40 5.80 -1.69
N ILE A 150 20.18 5.62 -1.17
CA ILE A 150 19.87 4.67 -0.08
C ILE A 150 20.04 3.21 -0.51
N GLY A 151 19.74 2.92 -1.79
CA GLY A 151 19.76 1.58 -2.36
C GLY A 151 18.44 0.82 -2.21
N GLN A 152 18.39 -0.36 -2.81
CA GLN A 152 17.19 -1.20 -2.89
C GLN A 152 16.67 -1.65 -1.51
N TRP A 153 15.42 -2.11 -1.46
CA TRP A 153 14.89 -2.92 -0.35
C TRP A 153 15.61 -4.27 -0.33
N ASP A 154 15.93 -4.77 0.87
CA ASP A 154 16.65 -6.04 1.00
C ASP A 154 15.72 -7.22 0.74
N THR A 155 15.92 -7.92 -0.37
CA THR A 155 15.05 -9.04 -0.77
C THR A 155 15.19 -10.27 0.13
N PHE A 156 16.25 -10.37 0.94
CA PHE A 156 16.40 -11.43 1.94
C PHE A 156 15.60 -11.15 3.22
N ILE A 157 15.05 -9.94 3.36
CA ILE A 157 14.11 -9.55 4.42
C ILE A 157 12.76 -9.27 3.74
N PRO A 158 11.96 -10.32 3.43
CA PRO A 158 10.88 -10.23 2.46
C PRO A 158 9.62 -9.50 2.95
N TYR A 159 9.32 -9.50 4.25
CA TYR A 159 8.08 -8.96 4.84
C TYR A 159 8.31 -8.37 6.24
N TYR A 160 7.43 -7.45 6.65
CA TYR A 160 7.32 -6.82 7.99
C TYR A 160 8.56 -6.11 8.54
N THR A 161 9.65 -6.83 8.82
CA THR A 161 10.92 -6.22 9.29
C THR A 161 11.67 -5.50 8.18
N THR A 162 11.24 -5.68 6.94
CA THR A 162 11.76 -5.00 5.76
C THR A 162 11.57 -3.49 5.83
N ASP A 163 10.45 -3.00 6.38
CA ASP A 163 10.23 -1.57 6.62
C ASP A 163 11.21 -1.00 7.64
N CYS A 164 11.52 -1.78 8.68
CA CYS A 164 12.50 -1.41 9.69
C CYS A 164 13.90 -1.31 9.10
N ASP A 165 14.28 -2.22 8.20
CA ASP A 165 15.54 -2.16 7.46
C ASP A 165 15.59 -0.91 6.57
N ALA A 166 14.64 -0.81 5.64
CA ALA A 166 14.55 0.22 4.64
C ALA A 166 14.52 1.63 5.23
N TYR A 167 13.59 1.89 6.16
CA TYR A 167 13.39 3.22 6.72
C TYR A 167 14.46 3.63 7.75
N SER A 168 15.19 2.69 8.35
CA SER A 168 16.37 3.05 9.13
C SER A 168 17.51 3.46 8.20
N ARG A 169 17.72 2.76 7.08
CA ARG A 169 18.71 3.14 6.06
C ARG A 169 18.43 4.50 5.44
N VAL A 170 17.17 4.90 5.30
CA VAL A 170 16.79 6.28 4.92
C VAL A 170 17.48 7.30 5.84
N VAL A 171 17.29 7.16 7.16
CA VAL A 171 17.83 8.12 8.14
C VAL A 171 19.34 8.05 8.22
N MET A 172 19.92 6.85 8.18
CA MET A 172 21.38 6.67 8.21
C MET A 172 22.09 7.26 6.97
N ASN A 173 21.39 7.37 5.84
CA ASN A 173 21.88 8.06 4.64
C ASN A 173 21.62 9.59 4.68
N GLY A 174 21.14 10.13 5.80
CA GLY A 174 20.91 11.56 5.99
C GLY A 174 19.60 12.09 5.40
N PHE A 175 18.68 11.21 4.96
CA PHE A 175 17.37 11.63 4.45
C PHE A 175 16.30 11.59 5.55
N SER A 176 15.32 12.48 5.47
CA SER A 176 14.13 12.46 6.32
C SER A 176 13.08 11.46 5.82
N LYS A 177 12.33 10.93 6.78
CA LYS A 177 11.04 10.28 6.60
C LYS A 177 9.99 11.13 7.29
N GLU A 178 9.07 11.70 6.53
CA GLU A 178 8.22 12.79 7.00
C GLU A 178 6.78 12.34 7.14
N LYS A 179 6.11 12.81 8.19
CA LYS A 179 4.66 12.66 8.33
C LYS A 179 3.99 13.89 7.76
N VAL A 180 3.01 13.69 6.88
CA VAL A 180 2.17 14.75 6.33
C VAL A 180 0.79 14.61 6.93
N GLU A 181 0.33 15.66 7.61
CA GLU A 181 -1.02 15.70 8.16
C GLU A 181 -1.99 16.22 7.10
N LEU A 182 -3.06 15.47 6.86
CA LEU A 182 -4.15 15.84 5.96
C LEU A 182 -5.43 16.08 6.78
N GLY A 183 -6.37 16.84 6.21
CA GLY A 183 -7.70 17.02 6.76
C GLY A 183 -8.63 15.83 6.50
N GLY A 184 -8.44 15.14 5.37
CA GLY A 184 -9.14 13.89 5.05
C GLY A 184 -8.58 12.66 5.80
N ARG A 185 -9.21 11.50 5.58
CA ARG A 185 -8.97 10.26 6.35
C ARG A 185 -8.60 9.11 5.44
N ILE A 186 -7.68 8.26 5.90
CA ILE A 186 -7.32 7.00 5.26
C ILE A 186 -7.54 5.90 6.30
N TYR A 187 -8.56 5.09 6.08
CA TYR A 187 -9.01 4.05 6.99
C TYR A 187 -8.32 2.72 6.68
N ASP A 188 -7.81 2.04 7.72
CA ASP A 188 -7.27 0.68 7.62
C ASP A 188 -8.37 -0.33 7.95
N VAL A 189 -8.87 -1.07 6.95
CA VAL A 189 -10.07 -1.92 7.10
C VAL A 189 -9.80 -3.39 6.78
N ALA A 190 -10.57 -4.30 7.39
CA ALA A 190 -10.40 -5.76 7.23
C ALA A 190 -11.63 -6.44 6.60
N SER A 191 -12.63 -5.64 6.21
CA SER A 191 -13.88 -6.10 5.63
C SER A 191 -14.30 -5.18 4.49
N THR A 192 -15.23 -5.65 3.67
CA THR A 192 -15.79 -4.90 2.55
C THR A 192 -17.06 -4.18 2.92
N MET A 193 -17.19 -2.92 2.50
CA MET A 193 -18.47 -2.19 2.55
C MET A 193 -19.50 -2.91 1.67
N HIS A 194 -20.77 -2.82 2.06
CA HIS A 194 -21.86 -3.23 1.18
C HIS A 194 -21.97 -2.21 0.05
N ASP A 195 -21.91 -2.69 -1.20
CA ASP A 195 -21.96 -1.88 -2.42
C ASP A 195 -21.07 -0.61 -2.37
N PRO A 196 -19.75 -0.76 -2.56
CA PRO A 196 -18.83 0.37 -2.49
C PRO A 196 -19.13 1.50 -3.48
N GLU A 197 -19.76 1.23 -4.62
CA GLU A 197 -20.14 2.26 -5.60
C GLU A 197 -21.23 3.16 -5.03
N ALA A 198 -22.32 2.57 -4.53
CA ALA A 198 -23.41 3.31 -3.91
C ALA A 198 -22.99 4.03 -2.61
N ALA A 199 -22.04 3.45 -1.87
CA ALA A 199 -21.51 4.05 -0.66
C ALA A 199 -20.67 5.30 -0.96
N LEU A 200 -19.77 5.23 -1.95
CA LEU A 200 -18.77 6.26 -2.23
C LEU A 200 -19.28 7.36 -3.18
N PHE A 201 -20.20 7.05 -4.08
CA PHE A 201 -20.74 7.99 -5.05
C PHE A 201 -22.23 8.25 -4.82
N PRO A 202 -22.71 9.49 -4.98
CA PRO A 202 -24.15 9.74 -4.94
C PRO A 202 -24.86 9.00 -6.09
N ALA A 203 -26.10 8.61 -5.85
CA ALA A 203 -26.94 8.00 -6.89
C ALA A 203 -27.08 8.95 -8.10
N THR A 204 -27.24 8.38 -9.29
CA THR A 204 -27.26 9.14 -10.55
C THR A 204 -28.29 10.28 -10.57
N ASP A 205 -29.45 10.07 -9.96
CA ASP A 205 -30.51 11.07 -9.82
C ASP A 205 -30.22 12.14 -8.75
N GLN A 206 -29.22 11.92 -7.90
CA GLN A 206 -28.80 12.80 -6.81
C GLN A 206 -27.46 13.51 -7.06
N ILE A 207 -26.72 13.17 -8.12
CA ILE A 207 -25.38 13.75 -8.42
C ILE A 207 -25.36 15.28 -8.36
N ASN A 208 -26.41 15.94 -8.87
CA ASN A 208 -26.50 17.40 -8.94
C ASN A 208 -27.05 18.06 -7.66
N SER A 209 -27.61 17.28 -6.73
CA SER A 209 -28.24 17.78 -5.50
C SER A 209 -27.48 17.40 -4.23
N GLU A 210 -26.58 16.42 -4.30
CA GLU A 210 -25.72 16.02 -3.19
C GLU A 210 -24.79 17.18 -2.78
N GLN A 211 -24.74 17.46 -1.48
CA GLN A 211 -23.89 18.51 -0.91
C GLN A 211 -22.79 17.88 -0.07
N ALA A 212 -21.65 18.58 0.04
CA ALA A 212 -20.55 18.16 0.90
C ALA A 212 -21.04 18.02 2.35
N GLY A 213 -20.71 16.89 2.98
CA GLY A 213 -21.12 16.59 4.35
C GLY A 213 -22.55 16.07 4.46
N SER A 214 -23.09 15.51 3.37
CA SER A 214 -24.43 14.91 3.30
C SER A 214 -24.66 13.81 4.34
N GLN A 215 -25.92 13.39 4.47
CA GLN A 215 -26.27 12.23 5.31
C GLN A 215 -25.51 10.97 4.87
N ARG A 216 -25.38 10.72 3.55
CA ARG A 216 -24.61 9.59 3.01
C ARG A 216 -23.16 9.65 3.48
N TYR A 217 -22.51 10.81 3.41
CA TYR A 217 -21.15 10.99 3.91
C TYR A 217 -21.05 10.69 5.41
N GLN A 218 -21.99 11.18 6.22
CA GLN A 218 -21.97 10.95 7.68
C GLN A 218 -22.18 9.47 8.05
N GLU A 219 -23.06 8.77 7.34
CA GLU A 219 -23.28 7.33 7.48
C GLU A 219 -22.02 6.55 7.07
N LEU A 220 -21.39 6.93 5.95
CA LEU A 220 -20.15 6.32 5.49
C LEU A 220 -19.00 6.51 6.49
N VAL A 221 -18.82 7.71 7.04
CA VAL A 221 -17.82 7.96 8.10
C VAL A 221 -18.08 7.08 9.32
N THR A 222 -19.35 6.97 9.74
CA THR A 222 -19.72 6.14 10.91
C THR A 222 -19.40 4.67 10.67
N GLU A 223 -19.69 4.18 9.47
CA GLU A 223 -19.43 2.79 9.07
C GLU A 223 -17.92 2.50 8.97
N LEU A 224 -17.14 3.37 8.34
CA LEU A 224 -15.69 3.19 8.25
C LEU A 224 -14.99 3.28 9.61
N ASP A 225 -15.44 4.21 10.47
CA ASP A 225 -14.97 4.31 11.86
C ASP A 225 -15.26 2.99 12.62
N ARG A 226 -16.39 2.33 12.34
CA ARG A 226 -16.71 1.00 12.91
C ARG A 226 -15.78 -0.08 12.35
N MET A 227 -15.61 -0.15 11.04
CA MET A 227 -14.77 -1.14 10.36
C MET A 227 -13.29 -1.07 10.79
N GLU A 228 -12.73 0.14 10.92
CA GLU A 228 -11.35 0.33 11.39
C GLU A 228 -11.19 -0.12 12.85
N ARG A 229 -12.14 0.24 13.73
CA ARG A 229 -12.14 -0.23 15.13
C ARG A 229 -12.21 -1.75 15.21
N GLU A 230 -13.02 -2.38 14.36
CA GLU A 230 -13.09 -3.83 14.27
C GLU A 230 -11.74 -4.43 13.88
N LYS A 231 -11.09 -3.92 12.82
CA LYS A 231 -9.74 -4.37 12.43
C LYS A 231 -8.73 -4.22 13.57
N ARG A 232 -8.72 -3.07 14.24
CA ARG A 232 -7.77 -2.78 15.34
C ARG A 232 -7.99 -3.67 16.55
N ASN A 233 -9.24 -3.97 16.88
CA ASN A 233 -9.61 -4.73 18.07
C ASN A 233 -9.69 -6.24 17.81
N ARG A 234 -9.47 -6.72 16.57
CA ARG A 234 -9.50 -8.16 16.28
C ARG A 234 -8.40 -8.89 17.08
N PRO A 235 -8.77 -9.93 17.86
CA PRO A 235 -7.80 -10.76 18.56
C PRO A 235 -6.83 -11.46 17.59
N ALA A 236 -5.54 -11.53 17.95
CA ALA A 236 -4.52 -12.17 17.12
C ALA A 236 -4.80 -13.66 16.81
N ASN A 237 -5.58 -14.33 17.66
CA ASN A 237 -5.99 -15.73 17.56
C ASN A 237 -7.25 -15.96 16.70
N GLU A 238 -7.90 -14.91 16.18
CA GLU A 238 -9.00 -15.01 15.19
C GLU A 238 -8.49 -14.77 13.75
N GLY A 239 -7.26 -15.22 13.47
CA GLY A 239 -6.58 -15.09 12.17
C GLY A 239 -5.87 -13.75 11.94
N GLY A 240 -5.77 -12.89 12.97
CA GLY A 240 -4.95 -11.67 12.95
C GLY A 240 -5.55 -10.47 12.19
N ARG A 241 -4.69 -9.49 11.84
CA ARG A 241 -5.10 -8.26 11.11
C ARG A 241 -5.36 -8.50 9.61
N ASN A 242 -4.90 -9.63 9.06
CA ASN A 242 -4.85 -9.92 7.62
C ASN A 242 -5.72 -11.13 7.22
N THR A 243 -6.82 -11.38 7.94
CA THR A 243 -7.69 -12.57 7.78
C THR A 243 -8.33 -12.72 6.41
N TRP A 244 -8.41 -11.65 5.61
CA TRP A 244 -9.01 -11.71 4.28
C TRP A 244 -8.20 -12.58 3.31
N GLN A 245 -6.93 -12.86 3.62
CA GLN A 245 -6.03 -13.69 2.81
C GLN A 245 -6.34 -15.19 2.94
N ASP A 246 -7.03 -15.60 4.02
CA ASP A 246 -7.31 -17.00 4.36
C ASP A 246 -8.73 -17.44 3.98
N ASP A 247 -9.54 -16.51 3.46
CA ASP A 247 -10.94 -16.78 3.19
C ASP A 247 -11.09 -17.51 1.85
N LYS A 248 -11.73 -18.68 1.92
CA LYS A 248 -12.19 -19.57 0.84
C LYS A 248 -11.18 -20.59 0.29
N GLY A 249 -11.48 -21.87 0.50
CA GLY A 249 -10.89 -23.01 -0.22
C GLY A 249 -11.32 -23.13 -1.70
N ALA A 250 -11.67 -22.01 -2.34
CA ALA A 250 -11.97 -21.92 -3.75
C ALA A 250 -10.69 -21.81 -4.59
N GLY A 251 -10.76 -22.04 -5.89
CA GLY A 251 -9.61 -21.98 -6.79
C GLY A 251 -8.70 -23.22 -6.83
N ARG A 252 -9.03 -24.29 -6.09
CA ARG A 252 -8.26 -25.54 -6.10
C ARG A 252 -8.34 -26.22 -7.47
N GLY A 253 -7.18 -26.39 -8.11
CA GLY A 253 -7.07 -27.01 -9.44
C GLY A 253 -7.25 -26.04 -10.60
N GLU A 254 -7.48 -24.76 -10.33
CA GLU A 254 -7.41 -23.70 -11.34
C GLU A 254 -5.93 -23.43 -11.73
N PRO A 255 -5.67 -22.95 -12.96
CA PRO A 255 -4.31 -22.78 -13.44
C PRO A 255 -3.56 -21.69 -12.66
N TRP A 256 -2.28 -21.95 -12.37
CA TRP A 256 -1.37 -20.99 -11.75
C TRP A 256 -1.82 -20.48 -10.36
N THR A 257 -2.65 -21.24 -9.65
CA THR A 257 -3.10 -20.88 -8.30
C THR A 257 -2.35 -21.67 -7.23
N TYR A 258 -2.36 -21.12 -6.03
CA TYR A 258 -1.90 -21.82 -4.84
C TYR A 258 -3.09 -22.40 -4.07
N ASP A 259 -2.87 -23.48 -3.33
CA ASP A 259 -3.76 -23.85 -2.24
C ASP A 259 -3.69 -22.74 -1.17
N PRO A 260 -4.78 -22.03 -0.85
CA PRO A 260 -4.71 -20.83 0.00
C PRO A 260 -4.13 -21.10 1.41
N PRO A 261 -4.53 -22.17 2.13
CA PRO A 261 -3.91 -22.50 3.41
C PRO A 261 -2.40 -22.80 3.30
N ALA A 262 -1.97 -23.53 2.27
CA ALA A 262 -0.56 -23.80 2.04
C ALA A 262 0.24 -22.53 1.69
N PHE A 263 -0.36 -21.62 0.91
CA PHE A 263 0.20 -20.31 0.60
C PHE A 263 0.43 -19.50 1.87
N GLN A 264 -0.60 -19.38 2.72
CA GLN A 264 -0.48 -18.64 3.97
C GLN A 264 0.61 -19.20 4.88
N HIS A 265 0.67 -20.53 5.01
CA HIS A 265 1.73 -21.18 5.79
C HIS A 265 3.13 -20.90 5.22
N ALA A 266 3.32 -20.99 3.90
CA ALA A 266 4.59 -20.68 3.26
C ALA A 266 4.97 -19.20 3.43
N TRP A 267 3.99 -18.30 3.36
CA TRP A 267 4.17 -16.87 3.57
C TRP A 267 4.60 -16.55 5.00
N LEU A 268 3.92 -17.11 6.01
CA LEU A 268 4.27 -16.94 7.43
C LEU A 268 5.69 -17.41 7.70
N LYS A 269 6.06 -18.60 7.21
CA LYS A 269 7.42 -19.13 7.37
C LYS A 269 8.48 -18.25 6.69
N THR A 270 8.16 -17.69 5.52
CA THR A 270 9.05 -16.77 4.81
C THR A 270 9.21 -15.45 5.58
N SER A 271 8.14 -14.95 6.17
CA SER A 271 8.16 -13.79 7.08
C SER A 271 9.06 -14.06 8.29
N ASP A 272 8.91 -15.21 8.96
CA ASP A 272 9.67 -15.55 10.16
C ASP A 272 11.16 -15.69 9.88
N ASN A 273 11.53 -16.41 8.81
CA ASN A 273 12.92 -16.47 8.34
C ASN A 273 13.46 -15.08 7.98
N GLY A 274 12.62 -14.20 7.43
CA GLY A 274 12.97 -12.80 7.17
C GLY A 274 13.33 -12.02 8.45
N ARG A 275 12.64 -12.29 9.56
CA ARG A 275 12.96 -11.69 10.86
C ARG A 275 14.29 -12.21 11.41
N GLU A 276 14.61 -13.47 11.17
CA GLU A 276 15.93 -14.04 11.53
C GLU A 276 17.02 -13.37 10.69
N MET A 277 16.82 -13.27 9.37
CA MET A 277 17.75 -12.59 8.47
C MET A 277 17.96 -11.12 8.85
N TYR A 278 16.92 -10.42 9.28
CA TYR A 278 17.03 -9.06 9.81
C TYR A 278 17.95 -8.99 11.04
N LYS A 279 17.83 -9.95 11.97
CA LYS A 279 18.71 -10.03 13.14
C LYS A 279 20.15 -10.34 12.75
N ASP A 280 20.35 -11.25 11.80
CA ASP A 280 21.70 -11.58 11.32
C ASP A 280 22.36 -10.39 10.63
N LYS A 281 21.57 -9.59 9.91
CA LYS A 281 22.03 -8.38 9.25
C LYS A 281 22.43 -7.27 10.22
N TRP A 282 21.63 -7.04 11.25
CA TRP A 282 21.73 -5.83 12.09
C TRP A 282 22.16 -6.09 13.53
N GLY A 283 22.25 -7.34 13.96
CA GLY A 283 22.54 -7.71 15.36
C GLY A 283 21.40 -7.40 16.34
N THR A 284 20.22 -7.00 15.85
CA THR A 284 19.07 -6.62 16.68
C THR A 284 17.75 -6.97 16.01
N SER A 285 16.69 -7.04 16.81
CA SER A 285 15.30 -7.18 16.33
C SER A 285 14.52 -5.86 16.38
N LEU A 286 15.16 -4.79 16.85
CA LEU A 286 14.52 -3.49 17.05
C LEU A 286 14.43 -2.74 15.72
N CYS A 287 13.41 -1.90 15.60
CA CYS A 287 13.24 -0.96 14.50
C CYS A 287 13.72 0.44 14.92
N ASN A 288 13.96 1.34 13.97
CA ASN A 288 14.63 2.63 14.19
C ASN A 288 16.08 2.43 14.64
N LEU A 289 16.82 1.67 13.84
CA LEU A 289 18.21 1.28 14.10
C LEU A 289 19.13 2.49 14.36
N GLU A 290 18.80 3.64 13.76
CA GLU A 290 19.52 4.90 13.97
C GLU A 290 19.49 5.40 15.43
N LYS A 291 18.53 4.94 16.24
CA LYS A 291 18.42 5.30 17.67
C LYS A 291 19.20 4.36 18.58
N ASP A 292 19.59 3.20 18.06
CA ASP A 292 20.29 2.14 18.79
C ASP A 292 21.80 2.09 18.47
N ASP A 293 22.35 3.20 17.95
CA ASP A 293 23.76 3.36 17.53
C ASP A 293 24.23 2.34 16.47
N VAL A 294 23.28 1.74 15.75
CA VAL A 294 23.58 0.89 14.60
C VAL A 294 23.95 1.78 13.41
N GLN A 295 25.01 1.42 12.69
CA GLN A 295 25.54 2.18 11.55
C GLN A 295 25.51 1.34 10.28
N LEU A 296 25.42 1.98 9.10
CA LEU A 296 25.47 1.29 7.81
C LEU A 296 26.71 0.41 7.64
N SER A 297 27.86 0.84 8.19
CA SER A 297 29.11 0.07 8.13
C SER A 297 29.09 -1.23 8.94
N GLY A 298 28.12 -1.38 9.86
CA GLY A 298 27.91 -2.59 10.65
C GLY A 298 26.95 -3.60 10.02
N MET A 299 26.42 -3.32 8.82
CA MET A 299 25.59 -4.28 8.09
C MET A 299 26.35 -5.59 7.88
N TRP A 300 25.78 -6.70 8.32
CA TRP A 300 26.36 -8.05 8.20
C TRP A 300 27.71 -8.25 8.91
N SER A 301 28.05 -7.40 9.89
CA SER A 301 29.33 -7.50 10.58
C SER A 301 29.36 -8.56 11.69
N ILE A 302 28.30 -9.35 11.87
CA ILE A 302 28.31 -10.49 12.80
C ILE A 302 29.24 -11.54 12.20
N GLU A 303 30.26 -11.96 12.96
CA GLU A 303 31.11 -13.07 12.55
C GLU A 303 30.25 -14.32 12.38
N HIS A 304 30.03 -14.74 11.14
CA HIS A 304 29.49 -16.06 10.86
C HIS A 304 30.60 -17.06 11.19
N THR A 305 30.55 -17.67 12.37
CA THR A 305 31.39 -18.83 12.68
C THR A 305 31.02 -19.96 11.72
N GLU A 306 31.92 -20.27 10.79
CA GLU A 306 31.86 -21.46 9.92
C GLU A 306 31.88 -22.78 10.71
#